data_AF-A0A660Y386-F1
#
_entry.id   AF-A0A660Y386-F1
#
_cell.length_a   1.000
_cell.length_b   1.000
_cell.length_c   1.000
_cell.angle_alpha   90.00
_cell.angle_beta   90.00
_cell.angle_gamma   90.00
#
_symmetry.space_group_name_H-M   'P 1'
#
loop_
_entity.id
_entity.type
_entity.pdbx_description
1 polymer ?
#
loop_
_entity_poly.entity_id
_entity_poly.type
_entity_poly.pdbx_seq_one_letter_code
_entity_poly.pdbx_strand_id
1 'polypeptide(L)'
;ILYYVGPTPPRPGCVIGSAGPTTSYRMDPYTPKLLALGLRGTMGKGERGDEVVEALQRYGAVYLAAVGGAGAFLAQHIKRAELVAYPDLGPEAIYRLYVEKFPAVVAQDSHGGNIYRNA
;
A
#
# COMPACT_ATOMS: atom_id res chain seq x y z
N ILE A 1 3.62 7.47 1.81
CA ILE A 1 3.24 6.23 1.10
C ILE A 1 1.86 5.82 1.58
N LEU A 2 0.95 5.48 0.68
CA LEU A 2 -0.37 4.96 1.03
C LEU A 2 -0.38 3.44 0.83
N TYR A 3 -0.57 2.68 1.92
CA TYR A 3 -0.59 1.23 1.89
C TYR A 3 -2.04 0.72 1.89
N TYR A 4 -2.42 -0.03 0.86
CA TYR A 4 -3.73 -0.63 0.73
C TYR A 4 -3.78 -1.93 1.53
N VAL A 5 -4.26 -1.84 2.77
CA VAL A 5 -4.31 -2.93 3.74
C VAL A 5 -5.58 -2.82 4.57
N GLY A 6 -6.18 -3.97 4.88
CA GLY A 6 -7.21 -4.08 5.90
C GLY A 6 -6.70 -5.03 6.99
N PRO A 7 -6.11 -4.52 8.09
CA PRO A 7 -5.53 -5.38 9.10
C PRO A 7 -6.61 -6.14 9.88
N THR A 8 -6.31 -7.37 10.27
CA THR A 8 -7.19 -8.11 11.19
C THR A 8 -7.10 -7.51 12.61
N PRO A 9 -8.05 -7.82 13.51
CA PRO A 9 -7.95 -7.40 14.91
C PRO A 9 -6.62 -7.85 15.55
N PRO A 10 -5.97 -6.99 16.37
CA PRO A 10 -4.75 -7.36 17.07
C PRO A 10 -5.02 -8.38 18.18
N ARG A 11 -4.09 -9.31 18.38
CA ARG A 11 -4.07 -10.16 19.59
C ARG A 11 -3.58 -9.34 20.79
N PRO A 12 -3.89 -9.75 22.04
CA PRO A 12 -3.36 -9.09 23.23
C PRO A 12 -1.84 -8.92 23.16
N GLY A 13 -1.35 -7.70 23.44
CA GLY A 13 0.08 -7.36 23.39
C GLY A 13 0.67 -7.17 21.98
N CYS A 14 -0.11 -7.33 20.91
CA CYS A 14 0.33 -7.05 19.54
C CYS A 14 -0.09 -5.64 19.09
N VAL A 15 0.78 -4.96 18.35
CA VAL A 15 0.52 -3.62 17.79
C VAL A 15 -0.62 -3.63 16.77
N ILE A 16 -0.68 -4.69 15.96
CA ILE A 16 -1.63 -4.84 14.85
C ILE A 16 -1.84 -6.34 14.57
N GLY A 17 -2.97 -6.71 13.98
CA GLY A 17 -3.18 -8.06 13.45
C GLY A 17 -2.45 -8.28 12.12
N SER A 18 -2.79 -9.37 11.42
CA SER A 18 -2.24 -9.66 10.09
C SER A 18 -2.52 -8.50 9.14
N ALA A 19 -1.47 -7.95 8.52
CA ALA A 19 -1.52 -6.73 7.73
C ALA A 19 -1.03 -7.01 6.29
N GLY A 20 -1.76 -7.87 5.58
CA GLY A 20 -1.44 -8.22 4.19
C GLY A 20 -1.99 -7.21 3.18
N PRO A 21 -1.33 -7.02 2.02
CA PRO A 21 -1.82 -6.10 1.01
C PRO A 21 -3.15 -6.56 0.42
N THR A 22 -3.97 -5.60 0.03
CA THR A 22 -5.15 -5.83 -0.80
C THR A 22 -4.88 -5.49 -2.27
N THR A 23 -5.75 -5.96 -3.16
CA THR A 23 -5.58 -5.79 -4.60
C THR A 23 -5.69 -4.33 -5.02
N SER A 24 -4.63 -3.81 -5.61
CA SER A 24 -4.44 -2.37 -5.83
C SER A 24 -5.27 -1.79 -6.96
N TYR A 25 -5.63 -2.58 -7.98
CA TYR A 25 -6.40 -2.08 -9.14
C TYR A 25 -7.73 -1.45 -8.73
N ARG A 26 -8.32 -1.88 -7.59
CA ARG A 26 -9.57 -1.29 -7.07
C ARG A 26 -9.42 0.19 -6.69
N MET A 27 -8.18 0.65 -6.51
CA MET A 27 -7.86 2.04 -6.18
C MET A 27 -7.41 2.86 -7.39
N ASP A 28 -7.34 2.26 -8.59
CA ASP A 28 -6.89 2.93 -9.81
C ASP A 28 -7.71 4.19 -10.13
N PRO A 29 -9.06 4.19 -10.08
CA PRO A 29 -9.85 5.38 -10.39
C PRO A 29 -9.55 6.60 -9.51
N TYR A 30 -8.99 6.39 -8.31
CA TYR A 30 -8.71 7.45 -7.34
C TYR A 30 -7.24 7.88 -7.36
N THR A 31 -6.35 7.01 -7.80
CA THR A 31 -4.90 7.18 -7.63
C THR A 31 -4.34 8.38 -8.40
N PRO A 32 -4.68 8.63 -9.69
CA PRO A 32 -4.16 9.78 -10.43
C PRO A 32 -4.45 11.12 -9.74
N LYS A 33 -5.67 11.30 -9.19
CA LYS A 33 -6.03 12.50 -8.44
C LYS A 33 -5.22 12.64 -7.15
N LEU A 34 -5.01 11.54 -6.41
CA LEU A 34 -4.20 11.57 -5.19
C LEU A 34 -2.72 11.90 -5.49
N LEU A 35 -2.18 11.38 -6.59
CA LEU A 35 -0.82 11.69 -7.03
C LEU A 35 -0.66 13.18 -7.41
N ALA A 36 -1.66 13.74 -8.10
CA ALA A 36 -1.72 15.18 -8.41
C ALA A 36 -1.75 16.05 -7.14
N LEU A 37 -2.41 15.58 -6.08
CA LEU A 37 -2.49 16.25 -4.77
C LEU A 37 -1.23 16.07 -3.90
N GLY A 38 -0.19 15.38 -4.39
CA GLY A 38 1.08 15.25 -3.69
C GLY A 38 1.39 13.86 -3.15
N LEU A 39 0.55 12.85 -3.36
CA LEU A 39 0.92 11.47 -3.06
C LEU A 39 2.11 11.07 -3.95
N ARG A 40 3.13 10.43 -3.37
CA ARG A 40 4.36 10.03 -4.07
C ARG A 40 4.63 8.52 -4.05
N GLY A 41 3.80 7.75 -3.36
CA GLY A 41 3.99 6.31 -3.30
C GLY A 41 2.73 5.59 -2.86
N THR A 42 2.40 4.50 -3.54
CA THR A 42 1.32 3.58 -3.17
C THR A 42 1.89 2.19 -2.96
N MET A 43 1.23 1.38 -2.13
CA MET A 43 1.66 0.00 -1.85
C MET A 43 0.46 -0.94 -1.79
N GLY A 44 0.57 -2.13 -2.35
CA GLY A 44 -0.48 -3.15 -2.32
C GLY A 44 -0.05 -4.43 -3.04
N LYS A 45 -0.98 -5.13 -3.70
CA LYS A 45 -0.67 -6.30 -4.54
C LYS A 45 -1.36 -6.23 -5.91
N GLY A 46 -0.76 -6.91 -6.89
CA GLY A 46 -1.24 -6.96 -8.27
C GLY A 46 -0.77 -5.77 -9.10
N GLU A 47 -0.87 -5.92 -10.41
CA GLU A 47 -0.56 -4.86 -11.38
C GLU A 47 -1.55 -3.69 -11.28
N ARG A 48 -1.07 -2.48 -11.60
CA ARG A 48 -1.90 -1.28 -11.78
C ARG A 48 -2.13 -1.01 -13.27
N GLY A 49 -3.30 -0.47 -13.60
CA GLY A 49 -3.65 -0.09 -14.97
C GLY A 49 -2.80 1.05 -15.55
N ASP A 50 -2.88 1.23 -16.86
CA ASP A 50 -2.10 2.21 -17.63
C ASP A 50 -2.26 3.65 -17.11
N GLU A 51 -3.48 4.05 -16.75
CA GLU A 51 -3.75 5.39 -16.22
C GLU A 51 -2.91 5.69 -14.96
N VAL A 52 -2.71 4.69 -14.10
CA VAL A 52 -1.87 4.83 -12.92
C VAL A 52 -0.40 4.86 -13.31
N VAL A 53 0.05 3.99 -14.21
CA VAL A 53 1.44 3.96 -14.69
C VAL A 53 1.85 5.31 -15.31
N GLU A 54 0.98 5.90 -16.12
CA GLU A 54 1.17 7.23 -16.70
C GLU A 54 1.19 8.31 -15.61
N ALA A 55 0.29 8.24 -14.63
CA ALA A 55 0.26 9.18 -13.52
C ALA A 55 1.50 9.08 -12.62
N LEU A 56 2.04 7.87 -12.38
CA LEU A 56 3.27 7.66 -11.62
C LEU A 56 4.45 8.37 -12.29
N GLN A 57 4.57 8.27 -13.62
CA GLN A 57 5.58 8.98 -14.39
C GLN A 57 5.36 10.50 -14.33
N ARG A 58 4.12 10.95 -14.57
CA ARG A 58 3.78 12.39 -14.60
C ARG A 58 4.07 13.09 -13.28
N TYR A 59 3.81 12.44 -12.15
CA TYR A 59 3.90 13.06 -10.82
C TYR A 59 5.13 12.62 -10.01
N GLY A 60 6.05 11.85 -10.60
CA GLY A 60 7.27 11.40 -9.93
C GLY A 60 6.98 10.51 -8.71
N ALA A 61 6.23 9.42 -8.92
CA ALA A 61 5.78 8.53 -7.86
C ALA A 61 6.08 7.06 -8.18
N VAL A 62 5.99 6.21 -7.15
CA VAL A 62 6.24 4.77 -7.28
C VAL A 62 5.07 3.92 -6.77
N TYR A 63 4.93 2.72 -7.32
CA TYR A 63 4.09 1.67 -6.75
C TYR A 63 4.94 0.52 -6.23
N LEU A 64 4.69 0.18 -4.96
CA LEU A 64 5.37 -0.86 -4.22
C LEU A 64 4.48 -2.11 -4.15
N ALA A 65 4.98 -3.25 -4.62
CA ALA A 65 4.34 -4.53 -4.39
C ALA A 65 4.78 -5.09 -3.03
N ALA A 66 3.83 -5.27 -2.12
CA ALA A 66 4.01 -6.06 -0.91
C ALA A 66 3.64 -7.52 -1.19
N VAL A 67 4.24 -8.45 -0.44
CA VAL A 67 4.03 -9.89 -0.64
C VAL A 67 2.62 -10.29 -0.22
N GLY A 68 1.79 -10.69 -1.19
CA GLY A 68 0.45 -11.21 -0.95
C GLY A 68 0.49 -12.52 -0.15
N GLY A 69 -0.46 -12.71 0.78
CA GLY A 69 -0.57 -13.92 1.61
C GLY A 69 0.34 -13.93 2.85
N ALA A 70 1.35 -13.05 2.92
CA ALA A 70 2.31 -12.99 4.03
C ALA A 70 1.88 -12.03 5.17
N GLY A 71 0.57 -11.82 5.39
CA GLY A 71 0.08 -10.76 6.30
C GLY A 71 0.57 -10.86 7.75
N ALA A 72 0.70 -12.07 8.30
CA ALA A 72 1.23 -12.29 9.64
C ALA A 72 2.73 -11.94 9.74
N PHE A 73 3.50 -12.21 8.68
CA PHE A 73 4.92 -11.85 8.60
C PHE A 73 5.11 -10.34 8.43
N LEU A 74 4.32 -9.72 7.54
CA LEU A 74 4.36 -8.26 7.34
C LEU A 74 4.00 -7.49 8.62
N ALA A 75 3.06 -7.99 9.42
CA ALA A 75 2.69 -7.40 10.71
C ALA A 75 3.86 -7.28 11.70
N GLN A 76 4.84 -8.20 11.66
CA GLN A 76 6.02 -8.16 12.53
C GLN A 76 6.93 -6.94 12.28
N HIS A 77 6.79 -6.33 11.10
CA HIS A 77 7.56 -5.17 10.67
C HIS A 77 6.87 -3.86 11.06
N ILE A 78 5.63 -3.90 11.56
CA ILE A 78 4.85 -2.74 12.00
C ILE A 78 5.07 -2.55 13.51
N LYS A 79 5.71 -1.45 13.92
CA LYS A 79 6.02 -1.18 15.33
C LYS A 79 5.04 -0.24 16.00
N ARG A 80 4.23 0.49 15.23
CA ARG A 80 3.13 1.32 15.74
C ARG A 80 2.01 1.41 14.71
N ALA A 81 0.77 1.35 15.18
CA ALA A 81 -0.43 1.59 14.39
C ALA A 81 -1.33 2.57 15.16
N GLU A 82 -1.55 3.75 14.59
CA GLU A 82 -2.37 4.81 15.18
C GLU A 82 -3.58 5.04 14.29
N LEU A 83 -4.78 4.96 14.86
CA LEU A 83 -6.00 5.31 14.14
C LEU A 83 -6.02 6.83 13.88
N VAL A 84 -6.20 7.22 12.62
CA VAL A 84 -6.19 8.63 12.20
C VAL A 84 -7.57 9.12 11.79
N ALA A 85 -8.37 8.27 11.14
CA ALA A 85 -9.69 8.65 10.67
C ALA A 85 -10.62 7.44 10.50
N TYR A 86 -11.92 7.71 10.57
CA TYR A 86 -13.01 6.77 10.29
C TYR A 86 -13.00 5.51 11.18
N PRO A 87 -12.99 5.64 12.53
CA PRO A 87 -13.03 4.49 13.47
C PRO A 87 -14.14 3.48 13.17
N ASP A 88 -15.27 3.99 12.69
CA ASP A 88 -16.49 3.25 12.38
C ASP A 88 -16.32 2.27 11.21
N LEU A 89 -15.32 2.47 10.35
CA LEU A 89 -15.03 1.57 9.22
C LEU A 89 -14.20 0.33 9.60
N GLY A 90 -13.83 0.18 10.88
CA GLY A 90 -13.16 -1.01 11.40
C GLY A 90 -11.85 -1.33 10.64
N PRO A 91 -11.74 -2.49 9.96
CA PRO A 91 -10.55 -2.83 9.16
C PRO A 91 -10.23 -1.85 8.03
N GLU A 92 -11.20 -1.08 7.54
CA GLU A 92 -11.02 -0.11 6.46
C GLU A 92 -10.68 1.31 6.97
N ALA A 93 -10.61 1.48 8.30
CA ALA A 93 -10.22 2.75 8.89
C ALA A 93 -8.79 3.17 8.48
N ILE A 94 -8.50 4.46 8.56
CA ILE A 94 -7.18 4.97 8.18
C ILE A 94 -6.24 4.89 9.37
N TYR A 95 -5.14 4.14 9.21
CA TYR A 95 -4.10 4.02 10.21
C TYR A 95 -2.80 4.69 9.74
N ARG A 96 -2.12 5.39 10.65
CA ARG A 96 -0.72 5.78 10.51
C ARG A 96 0.14 4.66 11.06
N LEU A 97 0.85 4.00 10.16
CA LEU A 97 1.75 2.90 10.49
C LEU A 97 3.19 3.42 10.56
N TYR A 98 3.91 3.05 11.62
CA TYR A 98 5.37 3.14 11.65
C TYR A 98 5.92 1.72 11.47
N VAL A 99 6.82 1.58 10.50
CA VAL A 99 7.35 0.28 10.07
C VAL A 99 8.86 0.29 10.02
N GLU A 100 9.48 -0.86 10.25
CA GLU A 100 10.93 -1.05 10.18
C GLU A 100 11.25 -2.28 9.34
N LYS A 101 12.20 -2.12 8.40
CA LYS A 101 12.62 -3.18 7.47
C LYS A 101 11.45 -3.84 6.73
N PHE A 102 10.38 -3.09 6.45
CA PHE A 102 9.19 -3.62 5.81
C PHE A 102 9.50 -4.08 4.37
N PRO A 103 9.28 -5.35 4.02
CA PRO A 103 9.65 -5.87 2.72
C PRO A 103 8.65 -5.45 1.64
N ALA A 104 9.15 -4.82 0.59
CA ALA A 104 8.40 -4.49 -0.61
C ALA A 104 9.33 -4.37 -1.82
N VAL A 105 8.76 -4.48 -3.02
CA VAL A 105 9.49 -4.35 -4.30
C VAL A 105 8.95 -3.14 -5.04
N VAL A 106 9.82 -2.31 -5.64
CA VAL A 106 9.39 -1.29 -6.60
C VAL A 106 8.89 -2.02 -7.85
N ALA A 107 7.57 -2.08 -8.00
CA ALA A 107 6.94 -2.85 -9.06
C ALA A 107 6.64 -2.00 -10.29
N GLN A 108 6.28 -0.74 -10.09
CA GLN A 108 6.18 0.26 -11.16
C GLN A 108 6.82 1.56 -10.69
N ASP A 109 7.65 2.18 -11.53
CA ASP A 109 8.41 3.38 -11.19
C ASP A 109 8.00 4.61 -12.01
N SER A 110 8.60 5.75 -11.68
CA SER A 110 8.36 7.03 -12.36
C SER A 110 9.06 7.17 -13.71
N HIS A 111 9.75 6.14 -14.19
CA HIS A 111 10.48 6.11 -15.45
C HIS A 111 9.84 5.14 -16.46
N GLY A 112 8.67 4.58 -16.13
CA GLY A 112 7.95 3.63 -16.98
C GLY A 112 8.37 2.17 -16.77
N GLY A 113 9.25 1.87 -15.81
CA GLY A 113 9.55 0.50 -15.42
C GLY A 113 8.31 -0.19 -14.85
N ASN A 114 8.04 -1.42 -15.29
CA ASN A 114 6.93 -2.23 -14.81
C ASN A 114 7.32 -3.73 -14.80
N ILE A 115 7.47 -4.31 -13.59
CA ILE A 115 7.86 -5.71 -13.43
C ILE A 115 6.81 -6.71 -13.92
N TYR A 116 5.54 -6.30 -14.06
CA TYR A 116 4.45 -7.18 -14.49
C TYR A 116 4.40 -7.33 -16.02
N ARG A 117 5.04 -6.43 -16.75
CA ARG A 117 5.07 -6.41 -18.23
C ARG A 117 6.42 -6.75 -18.83
N ASN A 118 7.48 -6.53 -18.06
CA ASN A 118 8.85 -6.79 -18.48
C ASN A 118 9.38 -8.15 -17.97
N ALA A 119 8.48 -9.07 -17.60
CA ALA A 119 8.80 -10.41 -17.12
C ALA A 119 8.68 -11.45 -18.24
#